data_AF-B7KA79-F1
#
_entry.id   AF-B7KA79-F1
#
_cell.length_a   1.000
_cell.length_b   1.000
_cell.length_c   1.000
_cell.angle_alpha   90.00
_cell.angle_beta   90.00
_cell.angle_gamma   90.00
#
_symmetry.space_group_name_H-M   'P 1'
#
loop_
_entity.id
_entity.type
_entity.pdbx_description
1 polymer ?
#
loop_
_entity_poly.entity_id
_entity_poly.type
_entity_poly.pdbx_seq_one_letter_code
_entity_poly.pdbx_strand_id
1 'polypeptide(L)' 'MNTSVSILAEIPEELHESLRDYLETHPNWDVDQVFAVALSWFLLKSENAQTPQSSQMSRACARVYLETLFEQSDG' A
#
# COMPACT_ATOMS: atom_id res chain seq x y z
N MET A 1 -2.04 -19.30 -0.62
CA MET A 1 -3.31 -18.93 -1.29
C MET A 1 -3.58 -17.50 -0.91
N ASN A 2 -3.02 -16.56 -1.66
CA ASN A 2 -3.13 -15.13 -1.38
C ASN A 2 -4.38 -14.67 -2.13
N THR A 3 -5.48 -14.50 -1.40
CA THR A 3 -6.74 -14.04 -1.95
C THR A 3 -6.62 -12.55 -2.24
N SER A 4 -6.06 -12.20 -3.40
CA SER A 4 -5.98 -10.80 -3.84
C SER A 4 -7.38 -10.30 -4.16
N VAL A 5 -7.79 -9.21 -3.53
CA VAL A 5 -9.08 -8.57 -3.78
C VAL A 5 -8.85 -7.43 -4.77
N SER A 6 -9.45 -7.52 -5.96
CA SER A 6 -9.39 -6.42 -6.93
C SER A 6 -10.24 -5.26 -6.45
N ILE A 7 -9.65 -4.07 -6.36
CA ILE A 7 -10.31 -2.85 -5.94
C ILE A 7 -10.39 -1.93 -7.17
N LEU A 8 -11.60 -1.49 -7.52
CA LEU A 8 -11.81 -0.45 -8.52
C LEU A 8 -12.03 0.88 -7.80
N ALA A 9 -11.12 1.82 -8.00
CA ALA A 9 -11.21 3.16 -7.44
C ALA A 9 -10.90 4.18 -8.53
N GLU A 10 -11.70 5.24 -8.60
CA GLU A 10 -11.43 6.40 -9.44
C GLU A 10 -10.44 7.31 -8.69
N ILE A 11 -9.35 7.69 -9.36
CA ILE A 11 -8.36 8.63 -8.83
C ILE A 11 -8.32 9.89 -9.69
N PRO A 12 -8.01 11.06 -9.11
CA PRO A 12 -7.86 12.29 -9.87
C PRO A 12 -6.70 12.19 -10.86
N GLU A 13 -6.86 12.81 -12.04
CA GLU A 13 -5.91 12.75 -13.17
C GLU A 13 -4.50 13.20 -12.78
N GLU A 14 -4.38 14.29 -12.02
CA GLU A 14 -3.09 14.81 -11.54
C GLU A 14 -2.31 13.80 -10.68
N LEU A 15 -3.03 12.99 -9.89
CA LEU A 15 -2.43 11.95 -9.06
C LEU A 15 -2.05 10.73 -9.90
N HIS A 16 -2.84 10.38 -10.92
CA HIS A 16 -2.50 9.35 -11.88
C HIS A 16 -1.23 9.71 -12.67
N GLU A 17 -1.09 10.96 -13.14
CA GLU A 17 0.13 11.42 -13.83
C GLU A 17 1.35 11.34 -12.91
N SER A 18 1.23 11.83 -11.67
CA SER A 18 2.32 11.76 -10.69
C SER A 18 2.71 10.31 -10.33
N LEU A 19 1.74 9.42 -10.21
CA LEU A 19 1.97 7.99 -9.98
C LEU A 19 2.71 7.37 -11.18
N ARG A 20 2.30 7.71 -12.39
CA ARG A 20 2.92 7.19 -13.61
C ARG A 20 4.37 7.63 -13.71
N ASP A 21 4.67 8.90 -13.49
CA ASP A 21 6.04 9.43 -13.48
C ASP A 21 6.92 8.75 -12.43
N TYR A 22 6.36 8.49 -11.24
CA TYR A 22 7.04 7.75 -10.18
C TYR A 22 7.36 6.30 -10.59
N LEU A 23 6.42 5.59 -11.21
CA LEU A 23 6.62 4.22 -11.70
C LEU A 23 7.61 4.15 -12.87
N GLU A 24 7.61 5.15 -13.76
CA GLU A 24 8.59 5.26 -14.85
C GLU A 24 10.03 5.44 -14.30
N THR A 25 10.17 6.07 -13.13
CA THR A 25 11.47 6.27 -12.45
C THR A 25 11.89 5.05 -11.60
N HIS A 26 10.91 4.26 -11.15
CA HIS A 26 11.12 3.10 -10.28
C HIS A 26 10.57 1.84 -10.95
N PRO A 27 11.30 1.24 -11.90
CA PRO A 27 10.81 0.11 -12.72
C PRO A 27 10.56 -1.18 -11.93
N ASN A 28 10.96 -1.22 -10.67
CA ASN A 28 10.68 -2.32 -9.76
C ASN A 28 9.28 -2.24 -9.16
N TRP A 29 8.70 -1.03 -9.06
CA TRP A 29 7.42 -0.81 -8.41
C TRP A 29 6.25 -1.00 -9.37
N ASP A 30 5.23 -1.69 -8.89
CA ASP A 30 3.95 -1.82 -9.57
C ASP A 30 2.89 -0.93 -8.92
N VAL A 31 1.88 -0.53 -9.70
CA VAL A 31 0.72 0.24 -9.22
C VAL A 31 0.10 -0.44 -7.98
N ASP A 32 -0.11 -1.76 -8.05
CA ASP A 32 -0.72 -2.54 -6.96
C ASP A 32 0.09 -2.43 -5.65
N GLN A 33 1.41 -2.44 -5.75
CA GLN A 33 2.31 -2.32 -4.61
C GLN A 33 2.32 -0.92 -4.02
N VAL A 34 2.36 0.12 -4.87
CA VAL A 34 2.26 1.50 -4.41
C VAL A 34 0.93 1.71 -3.66
N PHE A 35 -0.17 1.17 -4.20
CA PHE A 35 -1.47 1.22 -3.52
C PHE A 35 -1.48 0.41 -2.22
N ALA A 36 -0.92 -0.80 -2.20
CA ALA A 36 -0.86 -1.62 -0.99
C ALA A 36 -0.04 -0.95 0.12
N VAL A 37 1.10 -0.35 -0.23
CA VAL A 37 1.98 0.40 0.68
C VAL A 37 1.27 1.67 1.17
N ALA A 38 0.71 2.46 0.26
CA ALA A 38 0.00 3.70 0.62
C ALA A 38 -1.23 3.42 1.50
N LEU A 39 -2.01 2.39 1.17
CA LEU A 39 -3.19 1.98 1.93
C LEU A 39 -2.78 1.46 3.32
N SER A 40 -1.78 0.59 3.38
CA SER A 40 -1.28 0.05 4.65
C SER A 40 -0.72 1.15 5.54
N TRP A 41 0.04 2.09 4.97
CA TRP A 41 0.59 3.23 5.70
C TRP A 41 -0.51 4.18 6.17
N PHE A 42 -1.51 4.45 5.33
CA PHE A 42 -2.66 5.26 5.70
C PHE A 42 -3.45 4.63 6.85
N LEU A 43 -3.71 3.32 6.78
CA LEU A 43 -4.36 2.57 7.84
C LEU A 43 -3.53 2.60 9.14
N LEU A 44 -2.21 2.39 9.06
CA LEU A 44 -1.31 2.49 10.22
C LEU A 44 -1.36 3.87 10.88
N LYS A 45 -1.33 4.93 10.06
CA LYS A 45 -1.30 6.31 10.54
C LYS A 45 -2.65 6.78 11.07
N SER A 46 -3.74 6.35 10.44
CA SER A 46 -5.10 6.67 10.86
C SER A 46 -5.50 5.95 12.15
N GLU A 47 -4.98 4.74 12.36
CA GLU A 47 -5.43 3.85 13.43
C GLU A 47 -4.74 4.11 14.79
N ASN A 48 -3.64 4.88 14.79
CA ASN A 48 -3.08 5.44 16.03
C ASN A 48 -4.06 6.35 16.80
N ALA A 49 -5.21 6.69 16.21
CA ALA A 49 -6.31 7.38 16.87
C ALA A 49 -7.39 6.38 17.38
N GLN A 50 -7.19 5.92 18.63
CA GLN A 50 -8.28 5.73 19.62
C GLN A 50 -9.11 4.43 19.72
N THR A 51 -8.73 3.25 19.19
CA THR A 51 -9.48 2.02 19.60
C THR A 51 -8.61 0.79 19.91
N PRO A 52 -8.87 0.06 21.01
CA PRO A 52 -8.07 -1.11 21.41
C PRO A 52 -8.32 -2.37 20.55
N GLN A 53 -9.35 -2.38 19.69
CA GLN A 53 -9.61 -3.45 18.71
C GLN A 53 -8.71 -3.36 17.46
N SER A 54 -8.07 -2.21 17.24
CA SER A 54 -7.17 -1.94 16.12
C SER A 54 -5.84 -2.68 16.16
N SER A 55 -5.40 -3.14 17.33
CA SER A 55 -4.07 -3.74 17.52
C SER A 55 -3.76 -4.95 16.60
N GLN A 56 -4.79 -5.63 16.08
CA GLN A 56 -4.66 -6.76 15.16
C GLN A 56 -4.71 -6.30 13.69
N MET A 57 -5.53 -5.30 13.37
CA MET A 57 -5.61 -4.67 12.05
C MET A 57 -4.31 -3.92 11.73
N SER A 58 -3.81 -3.07 12.63
CA SER A 58 -2.51 -2.41 12.52
C SER A 58 -1.36 -3.40 12.30
N ARG A 59 -1.35 -4.54 13.00
CA ARG A 59 -0.33 -5.58 12.79
C ARG A 59 -0.43 -6.24 11.42
N ALA A 60 -1.64 -6.49 10.93
CA ALA A 60 -1.85 -7.04 9.59
C ALA A 60 -1.42 -6.03 8.49
N CYS A 61 -1.81 -4.76 8.62
CA CYS A 61 -1.41 -3.71 7.69
C CYS A 61 0.10 -3.44 7.72
N ALA A 62 0.72 -3.44 8.90
CA ALA A 62 2.17 -3.24 9.04
C ALA A 62 2.93 -4.39 8.39
N ARG A 63 2.40 -5.61 8.50
CA ARG A 63 2.94 -6.78 7.85
C ARG A 63 2.84 -6.67 6.32
N VAL A 64 1.69 -6.29 5.77
CA VAL A 64 1.53 -6.08 4.33
C VAL A 64 2.47 -5.00 3.82
N TYR A 65 2.56 -3.86 4.51
CA TYR A 65 3.52 -2.78 4.19
C TYR A 65 4.97 -3.29 4.13
N LEU A 66 5.39 -4.08 5.13
CA LEU A 66 6.75 -4.62 5.17
C LEU A 66 6.95 -5.71 4.11
N GLU A 67 6.02 -6.64 3.93
CA GLU A 67 6.12 -7.66 2.88
C GLU A 67 6.24 -7.00 1.49
N THR A 68 5.40 -6.00 1.18
CA THR A 68 5.49 -5.27 -0.09
C THR A 68 6.79 -4.51 -0.26
N LEU A 69 7.39 -3.98 0.81
CA LEU A 69 8.71 -3.33 0.73
C LEU A 69 9.88 -4.32 0.59
N PHE A 70 9.79 -5.49 1.24
CA PHE A 70 10.86 -6.49 1.26
C PHE A 70 10.83 -7.45 0.07
N GLU A 71 9.65 -7.78 -0.48
CA GLU A 71 9.51 -8.50 -1.76
C GLU A 71 10.16 -7.72 -2.92
N GLN A 72 10.43 -6.43 -2.73
CA GLN A 72 11.11 -5.55 -3.68
C GLN A 72 12.63 -5.50 -3.49
N SER A 73 13.14 -5.91 -2.33
CA SER A 73 14.57 -5.93 -2.03
C SER A 73 15.23 -7.28 -2.35
N ASP A 74 14.44 -8.33 -2.61
CA ASP A 74 14.92 -9.68 -2.95
C ASP A 74 14.99 -9.92 -4.48
N GLY A 75 15.37 -8.88 -5.23
CA GLY A 75 15.56 -8.91 -6.69
C GLY A 75 16.98 -8.56 -7.12
#